data_AF-A0AA51MJP4-F1
#
_entry.id   AF-A0AA51MJP4-F1
#
_cell.length_a   1.000
_cell.length_b   1.000
_cell.length_c   1.000
_cell.angle_alpha   90.00
_cell.angle_beta   90.00
_cell.angle_gamma   90.00
#
_symmetry.space_group_name_H-M   'P 1'
#
loop_
_entity.id
_entity.type
_entity.pdbx_description
1 polymer ?
#
loop_
_entity_poly.entity_id
_entity_poly.type
_entity_poly.pdbx_seq_one_letter_code
_entity_poly.pdbx_strand_id
1 'polypeptide(L)'
;MSNFAFLPNQFQDFKQAAQKAESHIHGDPRAACFHARFALEAAVHWLYRYDNTLRMPYDHSLNSLLHEPDFQNLIPQQLFHKAKAIQRIGNQAVHNPAPVRQLDALQMIKELHHIAYWLTRNYTRPLPPAIDWDDALVPRPLSPDAVVPRKQLEALEKQLATESEKALKQQQTADALNQELQTLRQQLADLHQQAAQQTDTHDYSEADTRAYLIDVEIRRAGWSLNQKRDREYEVTGMPNNQGIGYADYVLWGDDGKPLAVIEAKRTTADPAKGQQQAKLYADCLEQMHGQRPIIYYTNGYDTWLWDDTQYPPRQVSGFYNKAALSSLILRRSNRQPLDTKLVNAEIAGRYYQKRAIGSICKQFAQSRRKALLVMATGTGKTRTAIALVDALQRTNWIKRVLFLADRVSLVKQTANAFKKHLPDSSPVNLVTEKDTEGRVYVCTYPTMMGLINETQGKSGEARFGVGYFDLIIIDEAHRSVYQKNRKALKRGRVLH
;
A
#
# COMPACT_ATOMS: atom_id res chain seq x y z
N MET A 1 -30.59 6.82 -17.11
CA MET A 1 -30.67 5.97 -15.89
C MET A 1 -29.23 5.69 -15.45
N SER A 2 -29.01 5.40 -14.17
CA SER A 2 -27.67 5.25 -13.56
C SER A 2 -27.51 3.84 -12.99
N ASN A 3 -26.31 3.26 -13.03
CA ASN A 3 -26.02 1.97 -12.38
C ASN A 3 -26.23 2.02 -10.85
N PHE A 4 -26.25 3.20 -10.23
CA PHE A 4 -26.48 3.36 -8.78
C PHE A 4 -27.94 3.71 -8.43
N ALA A 5 -28.87 3.65 -9.41
CA ALA A 5 -30.26 4.02 -9.19
C ALA A 5 -30.97 3.15 -8.13
N PHE A 6 -30.52 1.90 -7.95
CA PHE A 6 -31.08 0.93 -7.01
C PHE A 6 -30.83 1.27 -5.53
N LEU A 7 -29.86 2.13 -5.21
CA LEU A 7 -29.57 2.50 -3.82
C LEU A 7 -30.79 3.20 -3.18
N PRO A 8 -31.32 2.73 -2.04
CA PRO A 8 -32.44 3.38 -1.36
C PRO A 8 -32.07 4.70 -0.67
N ASN A 9 -33.10 5.43 -0.24
CA ASN A 9 -32.96 6.75 0.38
C ASN A 9 -32.16 6.77 1.70
N GLN A 10 -32.07 5.65 2.42
CA GLN A 10 -31.21 5.59 3.60
C GLN A 10 -29.70 5.73 3.27
N PHE A 11 -29.32 5.56 2.00
CA PHE A 11 -27.95 5.74 1.50
C PHE A 11 -27.80 6.96 0.59
N GLN A 12 -28.61 8.02 0.76
CA GLN A 12 -28.62 9.18 -0.15
C GLN A 12 -27.23 9.79 -0.38
N ASP A 13 -26.44 10.02 0.66
CA ASP A 13 -25.11 10.63 0.52
C ASP A 13 -24.18 9.77 -0.35
N PHE A 14 -24.20 8.45 -0.12
CA PHE A 14 -23.47 7.49 -0.94
C PHE A 14 -23.99 7.45 -2.38
N LYS A 15 -25.32 7.40 -2.56
CA LYS A 15 -25.97 7.38 -3.88
C LYS A 15 -25.58 8.59 -4.71
N GLN A 16 -25.68 9.80 -4.15
CA GLN A 16 -25.35 11.03 -4.85
C GLN A 16 -23.87 11.08 -5.24
N ALA A 17 -22.97 10.71 -4.33
CA ALA A 17 -21.54 10.67 -4.60
C ALA A 17 -21.20 9.61 -5.68
N ALA A 18 -21.83 8.43 -5.64
CA ALA A 18 -21.60 7.36 -6.61
C ALA A 18 -22.13 7.73 -8.02
N GLN A 19 -23.31 8.33 -8.11
CA GLN A 19 -23.87 8.84 -9.35
C GLN A 19 -22.99 9.96 -9.95
N LYS A 20 -22.43 10.82 -9.08
CA LYS A 20 -21.47 11.83 -9.51
C LYS A 20 -20.16 11.20 -10.00
N ALA A 21 -19.69 10.13 -9.37
CA ALA A 21 -18.52 9.40 -9.86
C ALA A 21 -18.77 8.79 -11.26
N GLU A 22 -19.92 8.15 -11.43
CA GLU A 22 -20.34 7.53 -12.69
C GLU A 22 -20.42 8.55 -13.84
N SER A 23 -20.98 9.75 -13.60
CA SER A 23 -21.15 10.76 -14.64
C SER A 23 -19.84 11.35 -15.19
N HIS A 24 -18.73 11.18 -14.48
CA HIS A 24 -17.42 11.69 -14.89
C HIS A 24 -16.57 10.64 -15.61
N ILE A 25 -16.99 9.37 -15.72
CA ILE A 25 -16.16 8.28 -16.28
C ILE A 25 -15.57 8.66 -17.64
N HIS A 26 -16.40 9.15 -18.57
CA HIS A 26 -15.99 9.49 -19.94
C HIS A 26 -15.40 10.90 -20.09
N GLY A 27 -15.81 11.86 -19.27
CA GLY A 27 -15.40 13.27 -19.41
C GLY A 27 -14.18 13.64 -18.59
N ASP A 28 -14.13 13.19 -17.34
CA ASP A 28 -13.03 13.45 -16.41
C ASP A 28 -12.76 12.22 -15.54
N PRO A 29 -11.97 11.25 -16.06
CA PRO A 29 -11.61 10.04 -15.32
C PRO A 29 -10.97 10.33 -13.95
N ARG A 30 -10.31 11.49 -13.79
CA ARG A 30 -9.71 11.89 -12.53
C ARG A 30 -10.79 12.28 -11.52
N ALA A 31 -11.74 13.13 -11.91
CA ALA A 31 -12.88 13.49 -11.07
C ALA A 31 -13.76 12.27 -10.73
N ALA A 32 -13.91 11.32 -11.67
CA ALA A 32 -14.62 10.06 -11.44
C ALA A 32 -13.99 9.27 -10.29
N CYS A 33 -12.68 9.03 -10.33
CA CYS A 33 -11.94 8.35 -9.26
C CYS A 33 -11.97 9.11 -7.92
N PHE A 34 -11.92 10.44 -7.96
CA PHE A 34 -12.06 11.29 -6.77
C PHE A 34 -13.42 11.09 -6.09
N HIS A 35 -14.51 11.19 -6.86
CA HIS A 35 -15.87 11.02 -6.36
C HIS A 35 -16.15 9.58 -5.94
N ALA A 36 -15.56 8.57 -6.61
CA ALA A 36 -15.68 7.17 -6.19
C ALA A 36 -15.11 6.94 -4.78
N ARG A 37 -13.97 7.57 -4.45
CA ARG A 37 -13.41 7.51 -3.09
C ARG A 37 -14.33 8.19 -2.08
N PHE A 38 -14.90 9.33 -2.41
CA PHE A 38 -15.83 10.05 -1.53
C PHE A 38 -17.13 9.25 -1.30
N ALA A 39 -17.63 8.59 -2.34
CA ALA A 39 -18.77 7.69 -2.24
C ALA A 39 -18.47 6.49 -1.32
N LEU A 40 -17.29 5.88 -1.45
CA LEU A 40 -16.83 4.84 -0.53
C LEU A 40 -16.73 5.35 0.91
N GLU A 41 -16.24 6.57 1.11
CA GLU A 41 -16.18 7.20 2.43
C GLU A 41 -17.56 7.36 3.07
N ALA A 42 -18.54 7.87 2.32
CA ALA A 42 -19.92 7.97 2.77
C ALA A 42 -20.53 6.60 3.16
N ALA A 43 -20.29 5.56 2.35
CA ALA A 43 -20.74 4.21 2.65
C ALA A 43 -20.11 3.65 3.94
N VAL A 44 -18.81 3.85 4.13
CA VAL A 44 -18.09 3.40 5.33
C VAL A 44 -18.54 4.18 6.57
N HIS A 45 -18.70 5.50 6.49
CA HIS A 45 -19.24 6.30 7.60
C HIS A 45 -20.65 5.88 7.98
N TRP A 46 -21.50 5.57 7.00
CA TRP A 46 -22.83 5.02 7.24
C TRP A 46 -22.76 3.70 8.02
N LEU A 47 -21.90 2.76 7.61
CA LEU A 47 -21.70 1.49 8.31
C LEU A 47 -21.27 1.71 9.77
N TYR A 48 -20.28 2.55 10.03
CA TYR A 48 -19.83 2.84 11.40
C TYR A 48 -20.90 3.54 12.26
N ARG A 49 -21.86 4.22 11.63
CA ARG A 49 -22.97 4.83 12.34
C ARG A 49 -24.06 3.80 12.67
N TYR A 50 -24.40 2.92 11.76
CA TYR A 50 -25.62 2.12 11.84
C TYR A 50 -25.42 0.62 12.06
N ASP A 51 -24.23 0.08 11.79
CA ASP A 51 -23.89 -1.29 12.15
C ASP A 51 -23.50 -1.36 13.64
N ASN A 52 -24.14 -2.26 14.38
CA ASN A 52 -23.95 -2.36 15.83
C ASN A 52 -22.66 -3.12 16.23
N THR A 53 -21.98 -3.78 15.29
CA THR A 53 -20.70 -4.45 15.52
C THR A 53 -19.51 -3.50 15.38
N LEU A 54 -19.71 -2.36 14.71
CA LEU A 54 -18.66 -1.38 14.47
C LEU A 54 -18.62 -0.31 15.55
N ARG A 55 -17.40 0.05 15.96
CA ARG A 55 -17.13 1.15 16.89
C ARG A 55 -16.27 2.19 16.21
N MET A 56 -16.76 3.44 16.16
CA MET A 56 -16.01 4.52 15.52
C MET A 56 -14.71 4.79 16.30
N PRO A 57 -13.53 4.69 15.66
CA PRO A 57 -12.25 5.03 16.29
C PRO A 57 -12.05 6.54 16.37
N TYR A 58 -11.00 7.01 17.06
CA TYR A 58 -10.67 8.44 17.14
C TYR A 58 -10.27 9.07 15.78
N ASP A 59 -9.62 8.29 14.91
CA ASP A 59 -9.22 8.73 13.57
C ASP A 59 -10.29 8.29 12.57
N HIS A 60 -11.05 9.27 12.07
CA HIS A 60 -12.22 9.07 11.20
C HIS A 60 -11.86 9.00 9.71
N SER A 61 -10.58 9.05 9.34
CA SER A 61 -10.19 8.96 7.94
C SER A 61 -10.59 7.61 7.34
N LEU A 62 -11.03 7.60 6.08
CA LEU A 62 -11.40 6.36 5.37
C LEU A 62 -10.31 5.27 5.51
N ASN A 63 -9.03 5.64 5.43
CA ASN A 63 -7.92 4.70 5.58
C ASN A 63 -7.80 4.12 7.00
N SER A 64 -8.15 4.88 8.04
CA SER A 64 -8.21 4.37 9.40
C SER A 64 -9.34 3.33 9.52
N LEU A 65 -10.54 3.71 9.09
CA LEU A 65 -11.75 2.90 9.17
C LEU A 65 -11.64 1.56 8.44
N LEU A 66 -11.18 1.55 7.17
CA LEU A 66 -10.98 0.31 6.43
C LEU A 66 -10.01 -0.68 7.14
N HIS A 67 -9.12 -0.19 8.00
CA HIS A 67 -8.10 -1.00 8.67
C HIS A 67 -8.42 -1.32 10.14
N GLU A 68 -9.65 -1.13 10.60
CA GLU A 68 -10.08 -1.64 11.89
C GLU A 68 -10.48 -3.12 11.78
N PRO A 69 -10.08 -3.97 12.76
CA PRO A 69 -10.37 -5.41 12.71
C PRO A 69 -11.86 -5.72 12.57
N ASP A 70 -12.72 -4.98 13.29
CA ASP A 70 -14.17 -5.21 13.27
C ASP A 70 -14.76 -4.97 11.88
N PHE A 71 -14.28 -3.94 11.17
CA PHE A 71 -14.68 -3.69 9.78
C PHE A 71 -14.19 -4.77 8.82
N GLN A 72 -12.95 -5.23 8.97
CA GLN A 72 -12.40 -6.31 8.13
C GLN A 72 -13.12 -7.65 8.34
N ASN A 73 -13.63 -7.88 9.55
CA ASN A 73 -14.42 -9.07 9.87
C ASN A 73 -15.87 -8.96 9.38
N LEU A 74 -16.42 -7.75 9.31
CA LEU A 74 -17.79 -7.50 8.85
C LEU A 74 -17.94 -7.77 7.34
N ILE A 75 -17.00 -7.30 6.52
CA ILE A 75 -17.13 -7.37 5.07
C ILE A 75 -16.39 -8.57 4.47
N PRO A 76 -16.92 -9.19 3.40
CA PRO A 76 -16.19 -10.18 2.63
C PRO A 76 -14.81 -9.67 2.17
N GLN A 77 -13.78 -10.53 2.26
CA GLN A 77 -12.40 -10.18 1.92
C GLN A 77 -12.27 -9.57 0.50
N GLN A 78 -13.05 -10.06 -0.44
CA GLN A 78 -13.06 -9.57 -1.82
C GLN A 78 -13.55 -8.12 -1.91
N LEU A 79 -14.56 -7.74 -1.14
CA LEU A 79 -15.06 -6.37 -1.09
C LEU A 79 -14.09 -5.44 -0.35
N PHE A 80 -13.44 -5.94 0.71
CA PHE A 80 -12.39 -5.18 1.40
C PHE A 80 -11.25 -4.80 0.44
N HIS A 81 -10.84 -5.74 -0.38
CA HIS A 81 -9.87 -5.54 -1.43
C HIS A 81 -10.32 -4.46 -2.45
N LYS A 82 -11.55 -4.55 -2.95
CA LYS A 82 -12.15 -3.55 -3.85
C LYS A 82 -12.18 -2.15 -3.23
N ALA A 83 -12.59 -2.04 -1.96
CA ALA A 83 -12.56 -0.79 -1.19
C ALA A 83 -11.15 -0.18 -1.11
N LYS A 84 -10.12 -1.01 -0.85
CA LYS A 84 -8.72 -0.56 -0.86
C LYS A 84 -8.26 -0.06 -2.24
N ALA A 85 -8.68 -0.71 -3.32
CA ALA A 85 -8.34 -0.26 -4.68
C ALA A 85 -8.96 1.13 -4.98
N ILE A 86 -10.25 1.31 -4.69
CA ILE A 86 -10.96 2.58 -4.87
C ILE A 86 -10.28 3.69 -4.07
N GLN A 87 -9.97 3.43 -2.79
CA GLN A 87 -9.23 4.39 -1.97
C GLN A 87 -7.87 4.76 -2.59
N ARG A 88 -7.10 3.75 -3.02
CA ARG A 88 -5.75 3.95 -3.56
C ARG A 88 -5.78 4.77 -4.85
N ILE A 89 -6.64 4.41 -5.80
CA ILE A 89 -6.76 5.10 -7.08
C ILE A 89 -7.37 6.49 -6.91
N GLY A 90 -8.34 6.65 -6.01
CA GLY A 90 -8.88 7.98 -5.68
C GLY A 90 -7.82 8.93 -5.09
N ASN A 91 -6.98 8.45 -4.17
CA ASN A 91 -5.84 9.22 -3.65
C ASN A 91 -4.86 9.60 -4.78
N GLN A 92 -4.59 8.67 -5.70
CA GLN A 92 -3.73 8.92 -6.85
C GLN A 92 -4.34 9.98 -7.79
N ALA A 93 -5.64 9.93 -8.03
CA ALA A 93 -6.35 10.90 -8.86
C ALA A 93 -6.26 12.33 -8.30
N VAL A 94 -6.09 12.51 -7.00
CA VAL A 94 -5.89 13.86 -6.43
C VAL A 94 -4.43 14.27 -6.47
N HIS A 95 -3.52 13.42 -5.99
CA HIS A 95 -2.15 13.85 -5.68
C HIS A 95 -1.13 13.59 -6.80
N ASN A 96 -1.38 12.67 -7.73
CA ASN A 96 -0.45 12.31 -8.80
C ASN A 96 -0.75 13.12 -10.08
N PRO A 97 0.22 13.85 -10.68
CA PRO A 97 -0.01 14.60 -11.92
C PRO A 97 -0.24 13.70 -13.15
N ALA A 98 0.16 12.43 -13.12
CA ALA A 98 -0.02 11.49 -14.23
C ALA A 98 -1.51 11.35 -14.58
N PRO A 99 -1.86 11.29 -15.88
CA PRO A 99 -3.25 11.16 -16.32
C PRO A 99 -3.86 9.85 -15.81
N VAL A 100 -5.13 9.91 -15.41
CA VAL A 100 -5.94 8.73 -15.08
C VAL A 100 -6.60 8.27 -16.37
N ARG A 101 -6.45 6.99 -16.74
CA ARG A 101 -7.08 6.47 -17.96
C ARG A 101 -8.58 6.28 -17.72
N GLN A 102 -9.39 6.49 -18.74
CA GLN A 102 -10.83 6.26 -18.68
C GLN A 102 -11.19 4.83 -18.22
N LEU A 103 -10.43 3.83 -18.70
CA LEU A 103 -10.59 2.45 -18.29
C LEU A 103 -10.29 2.24 -16.79
N ASP A 104 -9.32 2.99 -16.25
CA ASP A 104 -9.00 2.97 -14.81
C ASP A 104 -10.20 3.46 -13.98
N ALA A 105 -10.80 4.56 -14.42
CA ALA A 105 -11.98 5.13 -13.77
C ALA A 105 -13.17 4.18 -13.86
N LEU A 106 -13.53 3.74 -15.07
CA LEU A 106 -14.63 2.78 -15.26
C LEU A 106 -14.49 1.57 -14.33
N GLN A 107 -13.28 1.00 -14.25
CA GLN A 107 -13.01 -0.13 -13.37
C GLN A 107 -13.27 0.22 -11.90
N MET A 108 -12.78 1.35 -11.39
CA MET A 108 -13.03 1.74 -9.99
C MET A 108 -14.50 2.01 -9.68
N ILE A 109 -15.29 2.48 -10.65
CA ILE A 109 -16.73 2.67 -10.45
C ILE A 109 -17.47 1.32 -10.49
N LYS A 110 -17.07 0.36 -11.34
CA LYS A 110 -17.55 -1.04 -11.27
C LYS A 110 -17.28 -1.65 -9.89
N GLU A 111 -16.10 -1.39 -9.33
CA GLU A 111 -15.76 -1.85 -7.98
C GLU A 111 -16.62 -1.20 -6.88
N LEU A 112 -16.95 0.07 -7.04
CA LEU A 112 -17.86 0.77 -6.14
C LEU A 112 -19.29 0.20 -6.23
N HIS A 113 -19.71 -0.23 -7.42
CA HIS A 113 -21.01 -0.86 -7.65
C HIS A 113 -21.15 -2.17 -6.87
N HIS A 114 -20.11 -3.00 -6.81
CA HIS A 114 -20.10 -4.21 -5.97
C HIS A 114 -20.30 -3.89 -4.48
N ILE A 115 -19.69 -2.81 -3.99
CA ILE A 115 -19.87 -2.36 -2.60
C ILE A 115 -21.28 -1.85 -2.38
N ALA A 116 -21.86 -1.13 -3.36
CA ALA A 116 -23.23 -0.66 -3.31
C ALA A 116 -24.26 -1.80 -3.27
N TYR A 117 -24.04 -2.83 -4.09
CA TYR A 117 -24.84 -4.04 -4.09
C TYR A 117 -24.80 -4.72 -2.72
N TRP A 118 -23.60 -4.98 -2.20
CA TRP A 118 -23.43 -5.64 -0.89
C TRP A 118 -24.10 -4.86 0.24
N LEU A 119 -23.93 -3.53 0.28
CA LEU A 119 -24.57 -2.69 1.30
C LEU A 119 -26.10 -2.78 1.22
N THR A 120 -26.65 -2.72 0.01
CA THR A 120 -28.10 -2.81 -0.21
C THR A 120 -28.62 -4.19 0.18
N ARG A 121 -27.97 -5.26 -0.27
CA ARG A 121 -28.36 -6.64 0.07
C ARG A 121 -28.42 -6.87 1.59
N ASN A 122 -27.42 -6.38 2.32
CA ASN A 122 -27.30 -6.70 3.75
C ASN A 122 -28.13 -5.80 4.67
N TYR A 123 -28.44 -4.56 4.27
CA TYR A 123 -29.09 -3.58 5.16
C TYR A 123 -30.44 -3.05 4.66
N THR A 124 -31.04 -3.70 3.66
CA THR A 124 -32.32 -3.27 3.08
C THR A 124 -33.25 -4.43 2.82
N ARG A 125 -34.56 -4.13 2.75
CA ARG A 125 -35.60 -5.10 2.37
C ARG A 125 -36.62 -4.47 1.42
N PRO A 126 -37.25 -5.27 0.53
CA PRO A 126 -36.96 -6.69 0.26
C PRO A 126 -35.55 -6.88 -0.33
N LEU A 127 -35.02 -8.12 -0.29
CA LEU A 127 -33.69 -8.37 -0.84
C LEU A 127 -33.65 -8.00 -2.33
N PRO A 128 -32.63 -7.23 -2.76
CA PRO A 128 -32.48 -6.91 -4.17
C PRO A 128 -32.16 -8.20 -4.95
N PRO A 129 -32.65 -8.34 -6.20
CA PRO A 129 -32.13 -9.37 -7.10
C PRO A 129 -30.63 -9.13 -7.34
N ALA A 130 -29.90 -10.09 -7.92
CA ALA A 130 -28.55 -9.82 -8.41
C ALA A 130 -28.60 -8.66 -9.43
N ILE A 131 -27.78 -7.63 -9.23
CA ILE A 131 -27.73 -6.45 -10.09
C ILE A 131 -26.32 -6.40 -10.66
N ASP A 132 -26.21 -6.67 -11.95
CA ASP A 132 -24.95 -6.56 -12.68
C ASP A 132 -24.74 -5.14 -13.21
N TRP A 133 -23.48 -4.82 -13.46
CA TRP A 133 -23.11 -3.55 -14.09
C TRP A 133 -23.56 -3.53 -15.55
N ASP A 134 -24.15 -2.41 -15.98
CA ASP A 134 -24.50 -2.15 -17.37
C ASP A 134 -23.70 -0.96 -17.91
N ASP A 135 -22.77 -1.25 -18.83
CA ASP A 135 -21.97 -0.23 -19.52
C ASP A 135 -22.82 0.73 -20.37
N ALA A 136 -24.03 0.34 -20.78
CA ALA A 136 -24.96 1.20 -21.52
C ALA A 136 -25.61 2.29 -20.64
N LEU A 137 -25.62 2.12 -19.32
CA LEU A 137 -26.14 3.11 -18.37
C LEU A 137 -25.12 4.21 -18.03
N VAL A 138 -23.85 4.05 -18.43
CA VAL A 138 -22.80 5.04 -18.16
C VAL A 138 -23.14 6.35 -18.89
N PRO A 139 -23.32 7.48 -18.18
CA PRO A 139 -23.69 8.74 -18.80
C PRO A 139 -22.61 9.23 -19.77
N ARG A 140 -23.03 9.67 -20.96
CA ARG A 140 -22.15 10.41 -21.87
C ARG A 140 -21.86 11.79 -21.29
N PRO A 141 -20.64 12.32 -21.47
CA PRO A 141 -20.29 13.62 -20.92
C PRO A 141 -21.13 14.71 -21.59
N LEU A 142 -21.71 15.61 -20.79
CA LEU A 142 -22.52 16.74 -21.27
C LEU A 142 -21.68 17.74 -22.10
N SER A 143 -20.37 17.81 -21.82
CA SER A 143 -19.39 18.56 -22.61
C SER A 143 -18.02 17.85 -22.54
N PRO A 144 -17.28 17.74 -23.66
CA PRO A 144 -15.91 17.22 -23.68
C PRO A 144 -14.92 18.07 -22.84
N ASP A 145 -15.23 19.33 -22.58
CA ASP A 145 -14.29 20.32 -22.03
C ASP A 145 -14.46 20.58 -20.51
N ALA A 146 -15.39 19.89 -19.84
CA ALA A 146 -15.66 20.07 -18.41
C ALA A 146 -14.67 19.28 -17.51
N VAL A 147 -13.37 19.35 -17.80
CA VAL A 147 -12.34 18.73 -16.97
C VAL A 147 -12.08 19.61 -15.75
N VAL A 148 -12.21 19.04 -14.55
CA VAL A 148 -11.93 19.74 -13.31
C VAL A 148 -10.41 19.78 -13.10
N PRO A 149 -9.79 20.97 -13.03
CA PRO A 149 -8.36 21.07 -12.78
C PRO A 149 -7.95 20.39 -11.47
N ARG A 150 -6.84 19.64 -11.48
CA ARG A 150 -6.34 18.92 -10.29
C ARG A 150 -6.23 19.78 -9.03
N LYS A 151 -5.77 21.03 -9.16
CA LYS A 151 -5.67 21.98 -8.03
C LYS A 151 -7.04 22.30 -7.42
N GLN A 152 -8.10 22.31 -8.23
CA GLN A 152 -9.47 22.49 -7.73
C GLN A 152 -9.95 21.23 -7.01
N LEU A 153 -9.60 20.02 -7.50
CA LEU A 153 -9.87 18.77 -6.78
C LEU A 153 -9.14 18.69 -5.43
N GLU A 154 -7.86 19.11 -5.36
CA GLU A 154 -7.11 19.21 -4.11
C GLU A 154 -7.73 20.21 -3.12
N ALA A 155 -8.25 21.34 -3.61
CA ALA A 155 -8.94 22.32 -2.78
C ALA A 155 -10.30 21.78 -2.29
N LEU A 156 -11.06 21.14 -3.18
CA LEU A 156 -12.34 20.51 -2.89
C LEU A 156 -12.18 19.36 -1.88
N GLU A 157 -11.12 18.56 -1.99
CA GLU A 157 -10.78 17.53 -1.01
C GLU A 157 -10.64 18.11 0.40
N LYS A 158 -9.87 19.20 0.55
CA LYS A 158 -9.67 19.86 1.85
C LYS A 158 -10.98 20.42 2.41
N GLN A 159 -11.81 21.01 1.54
CA GLN A 159 -13.12 21.53 1.92
C GLN A 159 -14.03 20.41 2.42
N LEU A 160 -14.25 19.38 1.60
CA LEU A 160 -15.11 18.25 1.93
C LEU A 160 -14.62 17.48 3.17
N ALA A 161 -13.31 17.32 3.34
CA ALA A 161 -12.75 16.69 4.53
C ALA A 161 -13.05 17.50 5.81
N THR A 162 -12.96 18.83 5.73
CA THR A 162 -13.28 19.72 6.87
C THR A 162 -14.77 19.71 7.19
N GLU A 163 -15.62 19.70 6.17
CA GLU A 163 -17.08 19.61 6.31
C GLU A 163 -17.49 18.26 6.92
N SER A 164 -16.94 17.15 6.39
CA SER A 164 -17.17 15.79 6.89
C SER A 164 -16.75 15.65 8.36
N GLU A 165 -15.56 16.14 8.74
CA GLU A 165 -15.09 16.04 10.12
C GLU A 165 -15.98 16.81 11.10
N LYS A 166 -16.44 18.01 10.71
CA LYS A 166 -17.38 18.81 11.51
C LYS A 166 -18.72 18.11 11.65
N ALA A 167 -19.28 17.63 10.55
CA ALA A 167 -20.56 16.92 10.54
C ALA A 167 -20.50 15.67 11.44
N LEU A 168 -19.43 14.87 11.32
CA LEU A 168 -19.28 13.65 12.09
C LEU A 168 -19.16 13.92 13.60
N LYS A 169 -18.44 14.96 14.02
CA LYS A 169 -18.34 15.37 15.44
C LYS A 169 -19.68 15.83 16.02
N GLN A 170 -20.42 16.66 15.27
CA GLN A 170 -21.76 17.10 15.69
C GLN A 170 -22.70 15.91 15.82
N GLN A 171 -22.68 15.02 14.83
CA GLN A 171 -23.53 13.85 14.76
C GLN A 171 -23.25 12.83 15.87
N GLN A 172 -21.97 12.58 16.21
CA GLN A 172 -21.61 11.69 17.33
C GLN A 172 -22.16 12.16 18.67
N THR A 173 -22.17 13.48 18.89
CA THR A 173 -22.69 14.07 20.12
C THR A 173 -24.21 13.87 20.23
N ALA A 174 -24.93 13.98 19.10
CA ALA A 174 -26.36 13.73 19.04
C ALA A 174 -26.71 12.23 19.16
N ASP A 175 -25.90 11.36 18.55
CA ASP A 175 -26.12 9.92 18.48
C ASP A 175 -25.91 9.23 19.86
N ALA A 176 -25.03 9.75 20.73
CA ALA A 176 -24.66 9.13 22.00
C ALA A 176 -25.82 8.99 23.02
N LEU A 177 -26.91 9.75 22.84
CA LEU A 177 -28.07 9.77 23.74
C LEU A 177 -29.38 9.35 23.02
N ASN A 178 -29.31 8.94 21.75
CA ASN A 178 -30.48 8.70 20.93
C ASN A 178 -30.97 7.23 21.00
N GLN A 179 -32.06 6.98 21.72
CA GLN A 179 -32.70 5.65 21.82
C GLN A 179 -33.26 5.16 20.47
N GLU A 180 -33.71 6.06 19.60
CA GLU A 180 -34.20 5.69 18.26
C GLU A 180 -33.07 5.12 17.41
N LEU A 181 -31.86 5.67 17.53
CA LEU A 181 -30.68 5.15 16.83
C LEU A 181 -30.31 3.74 17.31
N GLN A 182 -30.41 3.48 18.62
CA GLN A 182 -30.16 2.14 19.16
C GLN A 182 -31.18 1.12 18.62
N THR A 183 -32.45 1.52 18.56
CA THR A 183 -33.53 0.69 18.00
C THR A 183 -33.28 0.40 16.51
N LEU A 184 -32.91 1.43 15.73
CA LEU A 184 -32.60 1.29 14.31
C LEU A 184 -31.37 0.39 14.08
N ARG A 185 -30.32 0.53 14.89
CA ARG A 185 -29.14 -0.35 14.85
C ARG A 185 -29.52 -1.81 15.08
N GLN A 186 -30.43 -2.09 16.01
CA GLN A 186 -30.90 -3.44 16.26
C GLN A 186 -31.68 -3.99 15.06
N GLN A 187 -32.60 -3.20 14.50
CA GLN A 187 -33.36 -3.60 13.30
C GLN A 187 -32.43 -3.92 12.12
N LEU A 188 -31.41 -3.09 11.89
CA LEU A 188 -30.42 -3.31 10.83
C LEU A 188 -29.54 -4.54 11.08
N ALA A 189 -29.20 -4.83 12.34
CA ALA A 189 -28.48 -6.04 12.68
C ALA A 189 -29.30 -7.31 12.40
N ASP A 190 -30.61 -7.27 12.68
CA ASP A 190 -31.52 -8.37 12.36
C ASP A 190 -31.64 -8.57 10.83
N LEU A 191 -31.69 -7.47 10.06
CA LEU A 191 -31.64 -7.54 8.59
C LEU A 191 -30.33 -8.14 8.08
N HIS A 192 -29.19 -7.75 8.66
CA HIS A 192 -27.89 -8.29 8.29
C HIS A 192 -27.82 -9.80 8.57
N GLN A 193 -28.29 -10.25 9.75
CA GLN A 193 -28.34 -11.67 10.10
C GLN A 193 -29.26 -12.47 9.16
N GLN A 194 -30.44 -11.96 8.84
CA GLN A 194 -31.34 -12.60 7.88
C GLN A 194 -30.73 -12.68 6.47
N ALA A 195 -29.99 -11.66 6.04
CA ALA A 195 -29.32 -11.65 4.73
C ALA A 195 -28.19 -12.69 4.67
N ALA A 196 -27.54 -12.99 5.80
CA ALA A 196 -26.52 -14.01 5.91
C ALA A 196 -27.09 -15.45 5.83
N GLN A 197 -28.37 -15.66 6.13
CA GLN A 197 -29.04 -16.96 5.98
C GLN A 197 -29.34 -17.33 4.53
N GLN A 198 -29.36 -16.34 3.62
CA GLN A 198 -29.56 -16.57 2.20
C GLN A 198 -28.22 -16.55 1.49
N THR A 199 -28.00 -17.48 0.56
CA THR A 199 -26.79 -17.53 -0.26
C THR A 199 -26.67 -16.27 -1.10
N ASP A 200 -25.50 -15.63 -1.10
CA ASP A 200 -25.19 -14.56 -2.03
C ASP A 200 -24.73 -15.17 -3.36
N THR A 201 -25.49 -14.93 -4.42
CA THR A 201 -25.19 -15.42 -5.78
C THR A 201 -24.55 -14.35 -6.66
N HIS A 202 -24.30 -13.14 -6.12
CA HIS A 202 -23.70 -12.06 -6.88
C HIS A 202 -22.26 -12.38 -7.26
N ASP A 203 -21.91 -12.22 -8.54
CA ASP A 203 -20.54 -12.41 -8.98
C ASP A 203 -19.71 -11.16 -8.64
N TYR A 204 -18.86 -11.29 -7.64
CA TYR A 204 -17.87 -10.27 -7.29
C TYR A 204 -16.54 -10.46 -8.07
N SER A 205 -16.45 -11.49 -8.92
CA SER A 205 -15.26 -11.86 -9.68
C SER A 205 -15.16 -11.11 -11.00
N GLU A 206 -13.91 -10.80 -11.36
CA GLU A 206 -13.60 -9.89 -12.45
C GLU A 206 -12.19 -10.25 -12.94
N ALA A 207 -12.08 -11.20 -13.88
CA ALA A 207 -10.79 -11.67 -14.37
C ALA A 207 -9.92 -10.52 -14.93
N ASP A 208 -10.57 -9.50 -15.51
CA ASP A 208 -9.95 -8.30 -16.07
C ASP A 208 -9.35 -7.38 -14.99
N THR A 209 -9.99 -7.28 -13.82
CA THR A 209 -9.50 -6.48 -12.68
C THR A 209 -8.20 -7.01 -12.11
N ARG A 210 -7.99 -8.33 -12.12
CA ARG A 210 -6.72 -8.92 -11.67
C ARG A 210 -5.55 -8.41 -12.51
N ALA A 211 -5.63 -8.61 -13.84
CA ALA A 211 -4.58 -8.20 -14.76
C ALA A 211 -4.36 -6.69 -14.67
N TYR A 212 -5.46 -5.94 -14.58
CA TYR A 212 -5.44 -4.50 -14.43
C TYR A 212 -4.70 -4.02 -13.16
N LEU A 213 -5.08 -4.51 -11.97
CA LEU A 213 -4.51 -4.07 -10.69
C LEU A 213 -3.02 -4.40 -10.58
N ILE A 214 -2.63 -5.58 -11.05
CA ILE A 214 -1.24 -6.03 -11.05
C ILE A 214 -0.40 -5.19 -12.01
N ASP A 215 -0.87 -5.02 -13.25
CA ASP A 215 -0.21 -4.20 -14.26
C ASP A 215 0.00 -2.74 -13.79
N VAL A 216 -0.99 -2.14 -13.11
CA VAL A 216 -0.88 -0.79 -12.57
C VAL A 216 0.21 -0.70 -11.49
N GLU A 217 0.29 -1.66 -10.57
CA GLU A 217 1.33 -1.66 -9.54
C GLU A 217 2.73 -1.96 -10.11
N ILE A 218 2.83 -2.83 -11.12
CA ILE A 218 4.09 -3.08 -11.82
C ILE A 218 4.56 -1.80 -12.53
N ARG A 219 3.67 -1.13 -13.29
CA ARG A 219 3.99 0.16 -13.94
C ARG A 219 4.37 1.25 -12.96
N ARG A 220 3.69 1.33 -11.81
CA ARG A 220 4.03 2.28 -10.75
C ARG A 220 5.41 2.05 -10.15
N ALA A 221 5.92 0.83 -10.21
CA ALA A 221 7.30 0.49 -9.85
C ALA A 221 8.31 0.78 -10.98
N GLY A 222 7.89 1.41 -12.08
CA GLY A 222 8.74 1.82 -13.21
C GLY A 222 8.89 0.77 -14.31
N TRP A 223 8.05 -0.26 -14.34
CA TRP A 223 8.10 -1.35 -15.32
C TRP A 223 7.07 -1.17 -16.42
N SER A 224 7.50 -1.03 -17.67
CA SER A 224 6.62 -0.67 -18.79
C SER A 224 5.77 -1.81 -19.35
N LEU A 225 6.16 -3.08 -19.17
CA LEU A 225 5.42 -4.29 -19.60
C LEU A 225 5.00 -4.28 -21.09
N ASN A 226 5.88 -3.82 -21.95
CA ASN A 226 5.65 -3.52 -23.36
C ASN A 226 6.33 -4.53 -24.30
N GLN A 227 7.09 -5.50 -23.77
CA GLN A 227 7.67 -6.57 -24.55
C GLN A 227 6.86 -7.85 -24.37
N LYS A 228 6.75 -8.67 -25.44
CA LYS A 228 6.04 -9.96 -25.35
C LYS A 228 6.62 -10.87 -24.26
N ARG A 229 7.93 -10.80 -24.01
CA ARG A 229 8.61 -11.57 -22.97
C ARG A 229 8.29 -11.16 -21.52
N ASP A 230 7.58 -10.05 -21.33
CA ASP A 230 7.29 -9.53 -19.99
C ASP A 230 6.09 -10.25 -19.35
N ARG A 231 5.24 -10.91 -20.16
CA ARG A 231 4.02 -11.61 -19.74
C ARG A 231 3.96 -13.01 -20.33
N GLU A 232 3.31 -13.93 -19.62
CA GLU A 232 3.11 -15.31 -20.06
C GLU A 232 4.40 -15.92 -20.64
N TYR A 233 5.51 -15.69 -19.94
CA TYR A 233 6.83 -16.08 -20.43
C TYR A 233 7.00 -17.59 -20.29
N GLU A 234 7.23 -18.25 -21.41
CA GLU A 234 7.48 -19.69 -21.44
C GLU A 234 8.76 -20.05 -20.69
N VAL A 235 8.67 -21.00 -19.78
CA VAL A 235 9.79 -21.57 -19.04
C VAL A 235 9.87 -23.06 -19.28
N THR A 236 11.09 -23.56 -19.44
CA THR A 236 11.39 -24.98 -19.67
C THR A 236 12.01 -25.62 -18.42
N GLY A 237 11.79 -26.92 -18.22
CA GLY A 237 12.26 -27.65 -17.04
C GLY A 237 11.22 -27.80 -15.93
N MET A 238 9.95 -27.45 -16.20
CA MET A 238 8.87 -27.57 -15.24
C MET A 238 8.61 -29.04 -14.86
N PRO A 239 8.35 -29.36 -13.58
CA PRO A 239 8.06 -30.72 -13.13
C PRO A 239 6.62 -31.12 -13.45
N ASN A 240 6.27 -31.13 -14.74
CA ASN A 240 5.00 -31.60 -15.28
C ASN A 240 5.25 -32.48 -16.51
N ASN A 241 4.20 -33.08 -17.07
CA ASN A 241 4.32 -34.02 -18.18
C ASN A 241 4.94 -33.40 -19.45
N GLN A 242 4.84 -32.09 -19.64
CA GLN A 242 5.31 -31.39 -20.84
C GLN A 242 6.71 -30.79 -20.67
N GLY A 243 7.20 -30.65 -19.44
CA GLY A 243 8.44 -29.92 -19.15
C GLY A 243 8.34 -28.40 -19.35
N ILE A 244 7.14 -27.87 -19.62
CA ILE A 244 6.91 -26.47 -20.01
C ILE A 244 5.92 -25.81 -19.04
N GLY A 245 6.13 -24.53 -18.72
CA GLY A 245 5.15 -23.70 -18.02
C GLY A 245 5.20 -22.25 -18.48
N TYR A 246 4.31 -21.41 -17.96
CA TYR A 246 4.20 -20.01 -18.36
C TYR A 246 4.14 -19.13 -17.12
N ALA A 247 5.19 -18.34 -16.90
CA ALA A 247 5.25 -17.37 -15.81
C ALA A 247 4.40 -16.14 -16.15
N ASP A 248 3.47 -15.74 -15.27
CA ASP A 248 2.56 -14.63 -15.56
C ASP A 248 3.31 -13.33 -15.90
N TYR A 249 4.36 -13.01 -15.15
CA TYR A 249 5.27 -11.91 -15.47
C TYR A 249 6.72 -12.23 -15.15
N VAL A 250 7.63 -11.70 -15.98
CA VAL A 250 9.08 -11.68 -15.71
C VAL A 250 9.57 -10.24 -15.83
N LEU A 251 10.26 -9.77 -14.79
CA LEU A 251 10.84 -8.43 -14.75
C LEU A 251 12.33 -8.52 -15.11
N TRP A 252 12.71 -7.91 -16.23
CA TRP A 252 14.03 -8.08 -16.85
C TRP A 252 15.03 -6.97 -16.49
N GLY A 253 16.27 -7.35 -16.25
CA GLY A 253 17.41 -6.44 -16.16
C GLY A 253 17.80 -5.89 -17.52
N ASP A 254 18.59 -4.81 -17.53
CA ASP A 254 19.14 -4.24 -18.76
C ASP A 254 20.17 -5.17 -19.43
N ASP A 255 20.74 -6.09 -18.66
CA ASP A 255 21.61 -7.18 -19.10
C ASP A 255 20.85 -8.39 -19.69
N GLY A 256 19.53 -8.30 -19.77
CA GLY A 256 18.67 -9.38 -20.26
C GLY A 256 18.46 -10.53 -19.26
N LYS A 257 18.95 -10.41 -18.01
CA LYS A 257 18.74 -11.44 -16.98
C LYS A 257 17.45 -11.20 -16.20
N PRO A 258 16.78 -12.25 -15.70
CA PRO A 258 15.55 -12.09 -14.93
C PRO A 258 15.88 -11.52 -13.54
N LEU A 259 15.31 -10.38 -13.19
CA LEU A 259 15.44 -9.76 -11.87
C LEU A 259 14.34 -10.22 -10.91
N ALA A 260 13.13 -10.45 -11.43
CA ALA A 260 12.04 -11.02 -10.65
C ALA A 260 11.06 -11.82 -11.50
N VAL A 261 10.35 -12.75 -10.87
CA VAL A 261 9.21 -13.47 -11.44
C VAL A 261 7.98 -13.20 -10.58
N ILE A 262 6.81 -13.08 -11.20
CA ILE A 262 5.54 -12.81 -10.51
C ILE A 262 4.53 -13.88 -10.90
N GLU A 263 3.99 -14.58 -9.91
CA GLU A 263 2.84 -15.48 -10.05
C GLU A 263 1.56 -14.77 -9.57
N ALA A 264 0.52 -14.78 -10.41
CA ALA A 264 -0.74 -14.08 -10.19
C ALA A 264 -1.90 -15.07 -9.99
N LYS A 265 -2.49 -15.09 -8.80
CA LYS A 265 -3.74 -15.80 -8.54
C LYS A 265 -4.95 -14.89 -8.74
N ARG A 266 -6.13 -15.52 -8.90
CA ARG A 266 -7.42 -14.81 -8.87
C ARG A 266 -7.48 -13.90 -7.65
N THR A 267 -8.05 -12.70 -7.79
CA THR A 267 -8.23 -11.69 -6.73
C THR A 267 -8.88 -12.24 -5.46
N THR A 268 -9.72 -13.25 -5.62
CA THR A 268 -10.49 -13.95 -4.59
C THR A 268 -9.73 -15.09 -3.92
N ALA A 269 -8.60 -15.51 -4.50
CA ALA A 269 -7.78 -16.59 -3.97
C ALA A 269 -6.68 -16.04 -3.06
N ASP A 270 -6.29 -16.85 -2.08
CA ASP A 270 -5.10 -16.61 -1.28
C ASP A 270 -3.84 -16.66 -2.19
N PRO A 271 -3.02 -15.59 -2.24
CA PRO A 271 -1.76 -15.58 -2.98
C PRO A 271 -0.81 -16.72 -2.60
N ALA A 272 -0.84 -17.19 -1.35
CA ALA A 272 0.07 -18.23 -0.87
C ALA A 272 -0.07 -19.55 -1.67
N LYS A 273 -1.23 -19.81 -2.28
CA LYS A 273 -1.44 -20.95 -3.19
C LYS A 273 -0.53 -20.89 -4.43
N GLY A 274 -0.01 -19.72 -4.79
CA GLY A 274 0.95 -19.54 -5.89
C GLY A 274 2.42 -19.67 -5.48
N GLN A 275 2.73 -19.77 -4.19
CA GLN A 275 4.12 -19.73 -3.71
C GLN A 275 5.00 -20.82 -4.33
N GLN A 276 4.52 -22.07 -4.35
CA GLN A 276 5.28 -23.19 -4.91
C GLN A 276 5.47 -23.03 -6.42
N GLN A 277 4.42 -22.62 -7.15
CA GLN A 277 4.48 -22.38 -8.59
C GLN A 277 5.52 -21.29 -8.92
N ALA A 278 5.48 -20.18 -8.19
CA ALA A 278 6.39 -19.06 -8.36
C ALA A 278 7.86 -19.47 -8.15
N LYS A 279 8.12 -20.36 -7.17
CA LYS A 279 9.46 -20.94 -6.97
C LYS A 279 9.88 -21.81 -8.16
N LEU A 280 9.00 -22.69 -8.66
CA LEU A 280 9.32 -23.55 -9.79
C LEU A 280 9.65 -22.72 -11.05
N TYR A 281 8.91 -21.65 -11.31
CA TYR A 281 9.24 -20.72 -12.39
C TYR A 281 10.58 -20.03 -12.19
N ALA A 282 10.88 -19.59 -10.97
CA ALA A 282 12.20 -19.05 -10.67
C ALA A 282 13.30 -20.10 -10.91
N ASP A 283 13.08 -21.37 -10.55
CA ASP A 283 14.05 -22.46 -10.72
C ASP A 283 14.35 -22.69 -12.22
N CYS A 284 13.29 -22.69 -13.05
CA CYS A 284 13.43 -22.77 -14.51
C CYS A 284 14.16 -21.55 -15.08
N LEU A 285 13.80 -20.33 -14.64
CA LEU A 285 14.45 -19.09 -15.10
C LEU A 285 15.94 -19.05 -14.72
N GLU A 286 16.31 -19.55 -13.54
CA GLU A 286 17.71 -19.67 -13.14
C GLU A 286 18.48 -20.63 -14.04
N GLN A 287 17.90 -21.78 -14.38
CA GLN A 287 18.52 -22.73 -15.31
C GLN A 287 18.68 -22.14 -16.72
N MET A 288 17.67 -21.41 -17.21
CA MET A 288 17.66 -20.82 -18.55
C MET A 288 18.61 -19.63 -18.68
N HIS A 289 18.70 -18.77 -17.65
CA HIS A 289 19.36 -17.46 -17.73
C HIS A 289 20.56 -17.29 -16.80
N GLY A 290 20.88 -18.30 -15.99
CA GLY A 290 22.01 -18.29 -15.06
C GLY A 290 21.87 -17.28 -13.91
N GLN A 291 20.65 -16.85 -13.58
CA GLN A 291 20.39 -15.93 -12.47
C GLN A 291 19.07 -16.27 -11.79
N ARG A 292 19.14 -16.52 -10.48
CA ARG A 292 17.96 -16.64 -9.60
C ARG A 292 17.19 -15.32 -9.54
N PRO A 293 15.94 -15.22 -10.04
CA PRO A 293 15.14 -14.00 -9.84
C PRO A 293 14.62 -13.88 -8.40
N ILE A 294 14.19 -12.68 -8.01
CA ILE A 294 13.36 -12.49 -6.80
C ILE A 294 11.93 -12.97 -7.08
N ILE A 295 11.35 -13.72 -6.15
CA ILE A 295 10.02 -14.31 -6.34
C ILE A 295 8.95 -13.37 -5.78
N TYR A 296 7.91 -13.14 -6.57
CA TYR A 296 6.66 -12.55 -6.09
C TYR A 296 5.49 -13.49 -6.35
N TYR A 297 4.51 -13.43 -5.46
CA TYR A 297 3.19 -14.02 -5.68
C TYR A 297 2.13 -13.07 -5.16
N THR A 298 1.06 -12.90 -5.93
CA THR A 298 0.06 -11.84 -5.71
C THR A 298 -1.33 -12.25 -6.16
N ASN A 299 -2.35 -11.61 -5.61
CA ASN A 299 -3.71 -11.62 -6.14
C ASN A 299 -4.17 -10.23 -6.60
N GLY A 300 -3.25 -9.27 -6.75
CA GLY A 300 -3.52 -7.87 -7.08
C GLY A 300 -3.76 -6.95 -5.88
N TYR A 301 -4.14 -7.49 -4.72
CA TYR A 301 -4.36 -6.73 -3.49
C TYR A 301 -3.29 -6.99 -2.43
N ASP A 302 -2.95 -8.26 -2.26
CA ASP A 302 -1.87 -8.72 -1.41
C ASP A 302 -0.74 -9.21 -2.28
N THR A 303 0.46 -8.68 -2.03
CA THR A 303 1.68 -9.05 -2.74
C THR A 303 2.71 -9.54 -1.74
N TRP A 304 3.30 -10.68 -2.02
CA TRP A 304 4.37 -11.27 -1.24
C TRP A 304 5.66 -11.26 -2.04
N LEU A 305 6.78 -11.04 -1.33
CA LEU A 305 8.13 -11.09 -1.84
C LEU A 305 8.87 -12.22 -1.12
N TRP A 306 9.59 -13.03 -1.90
CA TRP A 306 10.44 -14.09 -1.41
C TRP A 306 11.80 -14.07 -2.10
N ASP A 307 12.85 -13.80 -1.32
CA ASP A 307 14.23 -14.04 -1.73
C ASP A 307 14.66 -15.37 -1.10
N ASP A 308 14.33 -16.46 -1.76
CA ASP A 308 14.44 -17.81 -1.21
C ASP A 308 15.87 -18.27 -0.92
N THR A 309 16.86 -17.54 -1.44
CA THR A 309 18.28 -17.73 -1.12
C THR A 309 18.67 -17.18 0.25
N GLN A 310 17.90 -16.23 0.82
CA GLN A 310 18.36 -15.49 1.99
C GLN A 310 17.28 -15.19 3.03
N TYR A 311 16.03 -14.90 2.64
CA TYR A 311 14.97 -14.50 3.56
C TYR A 311 13.70 -15.33 3.37
N PRO A 312 12.94 -15.61 4.45
CA PRO A 312 11.62 -16.21 4.31
C PRO A 312 10.65 -15.25 3.58
N PRO A 313 9.56 -15.77 3.00
CA PRO A 313 8.55 -14.96 2.35
C PRO A 313 7.93 -13.92 3.29
N ARG A 314 7.56 -12.77 2.73
CA ARG A 314 6.93 -11.68 3.48
C ARG A 314 6.00 -10.85 2.60
N GLN A 315 4.96 -10.29 3.19
CA GLN A 315 4.10 -9.34 2.51
C GLN A 315 4.85 -8.02 2.24
N VAL A 316 4.61 -7.44 1.07
CA VAL A 316 5.11 -6.13 0.62
C VAL A 316 3.96 -5.29 0.11
N SER A 317 4.12 -3.97 0.12
CA SER A 317 3.09 -3.03 -0.33
C SER A 317 3.05 -2.84 -1.86
N GLY A 318 3.89 -3.55 -2.60
CA GLY A 318 3.99 -3.49 -4.06
C GLY A 318 5.32 -4.01 -4.57
N PHE A 319 5.55 -3.87 -5.88
CA PHE A 319 6.74 -4.36 -6.56
C PHE A 319 7.92 -3.40 -6.40
N TYR A 320 9.13 -3.97 -6.41
CA TYR A 320 10.36 -3.21 -6.37
C TYR A 320 10.71 -2.71 -7.78
N ASN A 321 11.30 -1.53 -7.88
CA ASN A 321 11.81 -1.04 -9.16
C ASN A 321 13.08 -1.81 -9.57
N LYS A 322 13.48 -1.63 -10.83
CA LYS A 322 14.66 -2.29 -11.41
C LYS A 322 15.91 -2.15 -10.53
N ALA A 323 16.26 -0.92 -10.14
CA ALA A 323 17.45 -0.65 -9.33
C ALA A 323 17.43 -1.36 -7.97
N ALA A 324 16.27 -1.43 -7.30
CA ALA A 324 16.12 -2.13 -6.03
C ALA A 324 16.26 -3.65 -6.20
N LEU A 325 15.67 -4.23 -7.24
CA LEU A 325 15.82 -5.67 -7.53
C LEU A 325 17.26 -6.04 -7.91
N SER A 326 17.91 -5.26 -8.78
CA SER A 326 19.33 -5.45 -9.10
C SER A 326 20.21 -5.37 -7.86
N SER A 327 19.93 -4.43 -6.95
CA SER A 327 20.65 -4.31 -5.68
C SER A 327 20.45 -5.52 -4.77
N LEU A 328 19.26 -6.15 -4.74
CA LEU A 328 19.03 -7.37 -3.98
C LEU A 328 19.84 -8.55 -4.53
N ILE A 329 19.85 -8.73 -5.85
CA ILE A 329 20.61 -9.81 -6.49
C ILE A 329 22.11 -9.62 -6.28
N LEU A 330 22.63 -8.41 -6.50
CA LEU A 330 24.04 -8.09 -6.29
C LEU A 330 24.51 -8.35 -4.86
N ARG A 331 23.62 -8.17 -3.87
CA ARG A 331 23.95 -8.43 -2.46
C ARG A 331 24.20 -9.90 -2.15
N ARG A 332 23.65 -10.84 -2.94
CA ARG A 332 23.85 -12.28 -2.70
C ARG A 332 25.33 -12.66 -2.79
N SER A 333 26.09 -12.02 -3.69
CA SER A 333 27.54 -12.25 -3.85
C SER A 333 28.42 -11.24 -3.11
N ASN A 334 27.94 -10.02 -2.83
CA ASN A 334 28.81 -8.93 -2.38
C ASN A 334 28.76 -8.64 -0.87
N ARG A 335 27.80 -9.21 -0.13
CA ARG A 335 27.71 -9.02 1.33
C ARG A 335 28.93 -9.62 2.02
N GLN A 336 29.54 -8.82 2.88
CA GLN A 336 30.61 -9.27 3.75
C GLN A 336 30.03 -9.79 5.08
N PRO A 337 30.72 -10.72 5.77
CA PRO A 337 30.31 -11.16 7.10
C PRO A 337 30.17 -9.98 8.08
N LEU A 338 29.12 -10.00 8.90
CA LEU A 338 28.93 -9.00 9.95
C LEU A 338 29.71 -9.42 11.21
N ASP A 339 30.78 -8.68 11.53
CA ASP A 339 31.56 -8.85 12.77
C ASP A 339 31.43 -7.60 13.65
N THR A 340 31.37 -7.80 14.97
CA THR A 340 31.50 -6.78 16.00
C THR A 340 32.75 -5.91 15.88
N LYS A 341 33.85 -6.44 15.32
CA LYS A 341 35.09 -5.69 15.06
C LYS A 341 34.91 -4.57 14.05
N LEU A 342 33.82 -4.58 13.29
CA LEU A 342 33.49 -3.53 12.34
C LEU A 342 33.04 -2.24 13.02
N VAL A 343 32.72 -2.23 14.32
CA VAL A 343 32.23 -1.01 14.99
C VAL A 343 33.34 0.03 15.07
N ASN A 344 33.15 1.15 14.36
CA ASN A 344 34.06 2.29 14.44
C ASN A 344 33.97 2.94 15.83
N ALA A 345 35.06 2.80 16.61
CA ALA A 345 35.13 3.29 17.99
C ALA A 345 35.08 4.82 18.09
N GLU A 346 35.50 5.55 17.05
CA GLU A 346 35.40 7.02 16.96
C GLU A 346 33.94 7.48 16.88
N ILE A 347 33.06 6.64 16.31
CA ILE A 347 31.63 6.89 16.28
C ILE A 347 30.98 6.39 17.57
N ALA A 348 31.20 5.12 17.94
CA ALA A 348 30.59 4.46 19.09
C ALA A 348 31.58 3.53 19.84
N GLY A 349 32.38 4.11 20.74
CA GLY A 349 33.45 3.39 21.44
C GLY A 349 33.05 2.63 22.70
N ARG A 350 31.89 2.91 23.31
CA ARG A 350 31.52 2.33 24.61
C ARG A 350 31.16 0.84 24.47
N TYR A 351 31.55 0.02 25.45
CA TYR A 351 31.38 -1.43 25.38
C TYR A 351 29.94 -1.88 25.10
N TYR A 352 28.94 -1.21 25.70
CA TYR A 352 27.53 -1.54 25.50
C TYR A 352 27.02 -1.15 24.10
N GLN A 353 27.61 -0.13 23.47
CA GLN A 353 27.27 0.23 22.08
C GLN A 353 27.80 -0.85 21.13
N LYS A 354 29.04 -1.28 21.32
CA LYS A 354 29.64 -2.39 20.56
C LYS A 354 28.84 -3.68 20.73
N ARG A 355 28.45 -4.02 21.96
CA ARG A 355 27.60 -5.19 22.27
C ARG A 355 26.23 -5.09 21.60
N ALA A 356 25.59 -3.91 21.64
CA ALA A 356 24.29 -3.69 21.00
C ALA A 356 24.37 -3.87 19.48
N ILE A 357 25.35 -3.23 18.83
CA ILE A 357 25.55 -3.34 17.37
C ILE A 357 25.86 -4.78 16.99
N GLY A 358 26.75 -5.46 17.74
CA GLY A 358 27.07 -6.86 17.51
C GLY A 358 25.87 -7.79 17.62
N SER A 359 24.98 -7.56 18.59
CA SER A 359 23.74 -8.32 18.74
C SER A 359 22.81 -8.12 17.53
N ILE A 360 22.66 -6.88 17.06
CA ILE A 360 21.84 -6.57 15.86
C ILE A 360 22.43 -7.25 14.62
N CYS A 361 23.74 -7.14 14.42
CA CYS A 361 24.46 -7.80 13.34
C CYS A 361 24.24 -9.31 13.33
N LYS A 362 24.31 -9.96 14.49
CA LYS A 362 24.04 -11.40 14.62
C LYS A 362 22.60 -11.76 14.19
N GLN A 363 21.62 -10.96 14.58
CA GLN A 363 20.22 -11.19 14.16
C GLN A 363 20.07 -11.03 12.64
N PHE A 364 20.68 -10.00 12.05
CA PHE A 364 20.63 -9.78 10.60
C PHE A 364 21.31 -10.89 9.81
N ALA A 365 22.44 -11.41 10.31
CA ALA A 365 23.12 -12.58 9.74
C ALA A 365 22.26 -13.84 9.76
N GLN A 366 21.30 -13.95 10.69
CA GLN A 366 20.31 -15.04 10.77
C GLN A 366 19.02 -14.73 10.02
N SER A 367 19.07 -13.81 9.06
CA SER A 367 17.94 -13.41 8.23
C SER A 367 16.75 -12.83 9.01
N ARG A 368 16.97 -12.38 10.25
CA ARG A 368 15.99 -11.56 10.98
C ARG A 368 16.05 -10.15 10.43
N ARG A 369 14.87 -9.56 10.18
CA ARG A 369 14.74 -8.21 9.58
C ARG A 369 14.45 -7.10 10.60
N LYS A 370 14.25 -7.45 11.87
CA LYS A 370 13.80 -6.51 12.91
C LYS A 370 14.62 -6.67 14.18
N ALA A 371 14.96 -5.56 14.79
CA ALA A 371 15.59 -5.49 16.10
C ALA A 371 14.96 -4.34 16.90
N LEU A 372 14.85 -4.51 18.22
CA LEU A 372 14.47 -3.45 19.16
C LEU A 372 15.66 -3.19 20.08
N LEU A 373 16.10 -1.94 20.13
CA LEU A 373 17.19 -1.51 20.99
C LEU A 373 16.65 -0.60 22.09
N VAL A 374 16.79 -1.04 23.35
CA VAL A 374 16.40 -0.26 24.52
C VAL A 374 17.65 0.33 25.15
N MET A 375 17.71 1.65 25.21
CA MET A 375 18.85 2.40 25.75
C MET A 375 18.35 3.60 26.55
N ALA A 376 18.93 3.83 27.73
CA ALA A 376 18.64 5.00 28.53
C ALA A 376 19.04 6.30 27.80
N THR A 377 18.30 7.38 28.03
CA THR A 377 18.63 8.71 27.48
C THR A 377 20.03 9.14 27.91
N GLY A 378 20.78 9.79 27.02
CA GLY A 378 22.17 10.21 27.27
C GLY A 378 23.24 9.12 27.07
N THR A 379 22.86 7.86 26.85
CA THR A 379 23.82 6.76 26.61
C THR A 379 24.38 6.70 25.18
N GLY A 380 23.92 7.59 24.29
CA GLY A 380 24.45 7.70 22.93
C GLY A 380 23.70 6.86 21.88
N LYS A 381 22.36 6.83 21.94
CA LYS A 381 21.49 6.17 20.93
C LYS A 381 21.84 6.57 19.50
N THR A 382 21.91 7.86 19.22
CA THR A 382 22.21 8.39 17.88
C THR A 382 23.58 7.94 17.37
N ARG A 383 24.63 8.03 18.20
CA ARG A 383 25.98 7.55 17.83
C ARG A 383 26.00 6.03 17.57
N THR A 384 25.26 5.26 18.37
CA THR A 384 25.11 3.81 18.18
C THR A 384 24.43 3.49 16.84
N ALA A 385 23.38 4.23 16.49
CA ALA A 385 22.68 4.09 15.21
C ALA A 385 23.59 4.45 14.02
N ILE A 386 24.36 5.54 14.11
CA ILE A 386 25.30 5.93 13.05
C ILE A 386 26.37 4.85 12.85
N ALA A 387 26.95 4.33 13.94
CA ALA A 387 27.95 3.27 13.85
C ALA A 387 27.40 1.95 13.28
N LEU A 388 26.12 1.64 13.55
CA LEU A 388 25.43 0.52 12.91
C LEU A 388 25.30 0.75 11.40
N VAL A 389 24.86 1.94 10.97
CA VAL A 389 24.73 2.30 9.55
C VAL A 389 26.07 2.18 8.84
N ASP A 390 27.13 2.74 9.42
CA ASP A 390 28.49 2.66 8.91
C ASP A 390 28.93 1.20 8.70
N ALA A 391 28.78 0.35 9.73
CA ALA A 391 29.15 -1.06 9.64
C ALA A 391 28.38 -1.82 8.54
N LEU A 392 27.07 -1.57 8.41
CA LEU A 392 26.23 -2.24 7.41
C LEU A 392 26.48 -1.73 5.99
N GLN A 393 26.81 -0.44 5.81
CA GLN A 393 27.17 0.11 4.50
C GLN A 393 28.52 -0.43 4.03
N ARG A 394 29.55 -0.44 4.90
CA ARG A 394 30.89 -0.97 4.57
C ARG A 394 30.90 -2.45 4.25
N THR A 395 29.91 -3.20 4.72
CA THR A 395 29.75 -4.63 4.45
C THR A 395 28.77 -4.95 3.32
N ASN A 396 28.31 -3.95 2.58
CA ASN A 396 27.35 -4.09 1.47
C ASN A 396 26.00 -4.71 1.88
N TRP A 397 25.61 -4.63 3.15
CA TRP A 397 24.28 -5.07 3.60
C TRP A 397 23.20 -4.08 3.23
N ILE A 398 23.53 -2.79 3.28
CA ILE A 398 22.59 -1.69 3.03
C ILE A 398 23.26 -0.62 2.17
N LYS A 399 22.46 0.11 1.40
CA LYS A 399 22.88 1.30 0.66
C LYS A 399 22.16 2.54 1.18
N ARG A 400 20.83 2.46 1.32
CA ARG A 400 19.97 3.60 1.67
C ARG A 400 19.30 3.41 3.03
N VAL A 401 19.32 4.46 3.84
CA VAL A 401 18.78 4.47 5.21
C VAL A 401 17.76 5.57 5.37
N LEU A 402 16.67 5.26 6.07
CA LEU A 402 15.72 6.24 6.57
C LEU A 402 15.77 6.28 8.10
N PHE A 403 16.04 7.44 8.67
CA PHE A 403 15.96 7.73 10.10
C PHE A 403 14.74 8.59 10.42
N LEU A 404 13.87 8.08 11.26
CA LEU A 404 12.64 8.74 11.68
C LEU A 404 12.74 9.22 13.12
N ALA A 405 12.44 10.50 13.34
CA ALA A 405 12.36 11.10 14.65
C ALA A 405 11.02 11.83 14.85
N ASP A 406 10.62 12.01 16.11
CA ASP A 406 9.30 12.57 16.46
C ASP A 406 9.19 14.08 16.18
N ARG A 407 10.29 14.84 16.35
CA ARG A 407 10.29 16.31 16.28
C ARG A 407 11.34 16.85 15.32
N VAL A 408 11.05 17.99 14.69
CA VAL A 408 11.96 18.67 13.76
C VAL A 408 13.31 19.01 14.40
N SER A 409 13.34 19.39 15.68
CA SER A 409 14.58 19.65 16.40
C SER A 409 15.47 18.40 16.51
N LEU A 410 14.89 17.22 16.77
CA LEU A 410 15.60 15.94 16.81
C LEU A 410 16.08 15.53 15.41
N VAL A 411 15.28 15.78 14.37
CA VAL A 411 15.71 15.58 12.98
C VAL A 411 16.95 16.42 12.67
N LYS A 412 16.95 17.72 13.01
CA LYS A 412 18.10 18.62 12.79
C LYS A 412 19.35 18.13 13.54
N GLN A 413 19.20 17.73 14.80
CA GLN A 413 20.32 17.20 15.60
C GLN A 413 20.89 15.91 15.00
N THR A 414 20.02 14.96 14.64
CA THR A 414 20.44 13.68 14.06
C THR A 414 21.07 13.86 12.68
N ALA A 415 20.50 14.70 11.81
CA ALA A 415 21.09 14.99 10.50
C ALA A 415 22.50 15.59 10.65
N ASN A 416 22.70 16.53 11.58
CA ASN A 416 24.02 17.08 11.87
C ASN A 416 24.99 16.03 12.42
N ALA A 417 24.51 15.11 13.27
CA ALA A 417 25.33 14.02 13.78
C ALA A 417 25.77 13.06 12.65
N PHE A 418 24.89 12.72 11.71
CA PHE A 418 25.24 11.96 10.52
C PHE A 418 26.23 12.73 9.64
N LYS A 419 26.01 14.03 9.38
CA LYS A 419 26.95 14.86 8.59
C LYS A 419 28.35 14.90 9.21
N LYS A 420 28.44 14.90 10.55
CA LYS A 420 29.71 14.87 11.28
C LYS A 420 30.42 13.51 11.22
N HIS A 421 29.68 12.41 11.40
CA HIS A 421 30.27 11.09 11.63
C HIS A 421 30.24 10.17 10.42
N LEU A 422 29.44 10.48 9.40
CA LEU A 422 29.30 9.68 8.18
C LEU A 422 29.03 10.59 6.95
N PRO A 423 29.91 11.55 6.64
CA PRO A 423 29.70 12.53 5.57
C PRO A 423 29.56 11.88 4.18
N ASP A 424 30.28 10.78 3.92
CA ASP A 424 30.26 10.05 2.64
C ASP A 424 28.91 9.39 2.32
N SER A 425 28.01 9.32 3.31
CA SER A 425 26.63 8.86 3.11
C SER A 425 25.69 9.95 2.61
N SER A 426 26.20 11.17 2.36
CA SER A 426 25.44 12.35 1.94
C SER A 426 24.13 12.51 2.73
N PRO A 427 24.19 12.79 4.05
CA PRO A 427 22.99 12.83 4.87
C PRO A 427 22.06 14.00 4.51
N VAL A 428 20.80 13.69 4.22
CA VAL A 428 19.77 14.64 3.80
C VAL A 428 18.75 14.84 4.92
N ASN A 429 18.47 16.10 5.25
CA ASN A 429 17.35 16.46 6.12
C ASN A 429 16.11 16.77 5.28
N LEU A 430 15.21 15.81 5.12
CA LEU A 430 14.03 15.97 4.26
C LEU A 430 13.01 17.01 4.77
N VAL A 431 13.17 17.56 5.98
CA VAL A 431 12.33 18.67 6.43
C VAL A 431 12.72 19.97 5.71
N THR A 432 14.00 20.16 5.44
CA THR A 432 14.56 21.39 4.85
C THR A 432 15.06 21.21 3.42
N GLU A 433 15.54 20.02 3.08
CA GLU A 433 16.22 19.66 1.83
C GLU A 433 15.36 18.65 1.07
N LYS A 434 14.12 19.04 0.76
CA LYS A 434 13.10 18.11 0.23
C LYS A 434 13.46 17.52 -1.11
N ASP A 435 14.26 18.13 -1.96
CA ASP A 435 14.54 17.63 -3.32
C ASP A 435 15.95 17.05 -3.46
N THR A 436 16.68 16.95 -2.35
CA THR A 436 18.07 16.49 -2.36
C THR A 436 18.17 14.96 -2.33
N GLU A 437 19.12 14.42 -3.10
CA GLU A 437 19.45 13.00 -3.09
C GLU A 437 20.61 12.68 -2.12
N GLY A 438 20.56 11.49 -1.53
CA GLY A 438 21.58 11.03 -0.59
C GLY A 438 21.47 9.54 -0.30
N ARG A 439 22.24 9.05 0.67
CA ARG A 439 22.16 7.65 1.14
C ARG A 439 21.55 7.54 2.54
N VAL A 440 21.65 8.58 3.35
CA VAL A 440 20.97 8.64 4.66
C VAL A 440 19.96 9.78 4.63
N TYR A 441 18.70 9.45 4.85
CA TYR A 441 17.61 10.41 4.93
C TYR A 441 17.12 10.52 6.37
N VAL A 442 16.99 11.73 6.89
CA VAL A 442 16.47 11.99 8.24
C VAL A 442 15.23 12.87 8.14
N CYS A 443 14.13 12.44 8.76
CA CYS A 443 12.89 13.21 8.71
C CYS A 443 11.93 12.89 9.86
N THR A 444 10.83 13.63 9.92
CA THR A 444 9.70 13.31 10.82
C THR A 444 8.73 12.34 10.15
N TYR A 445 7.86 11.71 10.93
CA TYR A 445 6.79 10.86 10.39
C TYR A 445 5.86 11.62 9.44
N PRO A 446 5.31 12.80 9.80
CA PRO A 446 4.43 13.55 8.89
C PRO A 446 5.13 13.92 7.58
N THR A 447 6.40 14.33 7.65
CA THR A 447 7.19 14.62 6.45
C THR A 447 7.29 13.39 5.55
N MET A 448 7.67 12.22 6.09
CA MET A 448 7.75 11.00 5.28
C MET A 448 6.39 10.64 4.68
N MET A 449 5.30 10.75 5.44
CA MET A 449 3.94 10.44 4.96
C MET A 449 3.50 11.33 3.79
N GLY A 450 3.94 12.59 3.75
CA GLY A 450 3.76 13.44 2.58
C GLY A 450 4.56 12.92 1.38
N LEU A 451 5.83 12.59 1.59
CA LEU A 451 6.78 12.24 0.52
C LEU A 451 6.54 10.87 -0.13
N ILE A 452 6.05 9.88 0.61
CA ILE A 452 5.77 8.52 0.09
C ILE A 452 4.64 8.49 -0.95
N ASN A 453 3.78 9.51 -0.94
CA ASN A 453 2.68 9.66 -1.87
C ASN A 453 3.09 10.50 -3.08
N GLU A 454 4.26 11.17 -3.02
CA GLU A 454 4.80 11.90 -4.15
C GLU A 454 5.22 10.94 -5.25
N THR A 455 4.87 11.32 -6.47
CA THR A 455 5.26 10.63 -7.68
C THR A 455 6.09 11.55 -8.57
N GLN A 456 7.07 10.99 -9.26
CA GLN A 456 7.98 11.68 -10.14
C GLN A 456 7.89 11.10 -11.55
N GLY A 457 8.37 11.88 -12.53
CA GLY A 457 8.35 11.49 -13.94
C GLY A 457 6.97 11.55 -14.60
N LYS A 458 6.94 11.40 -15.93
CA LYS A 458 5.71 11.40 -16.73
C LYS A 458 4.85 10.13 -16.51
N SER A 459 5.47 9.07 -16.02
CA SER A 459 4.90 7.75 -15.72
C SER A 459 4.25 7.66 -14.32
N GLY A 460 4.39 8.68 -13.47
CA GLY A 460 3.82 8.66 -12.12
C GLY A 460 4.50 7.67 -11.16
N GLU A 461 5.80 7.45 -11.34
CA GLU A 461 6.62 6.56 -10.50
C GLU A 461 6.72 7.09 -9.07
N ALA A 462 6.68 6.22 -8.06
CA ALA A 462 6.83 6.66 -6.68
C ALA A 462 8.23 7.22 -6.44
N ARG A 463 8.33 8.41 -5.83
CA ARG A 463 9.61 9.03 -5.44
C ARG A 463 10.47 8.09 -4.59
N PHE A 464 9.86 7.53 -3.56
CA PHE A 464 10.43 6.48 -2.72
C PHE A 464 9.64 5.19 -2.95
N GLY A 465 10.12 4.34 -3.86
CA GLY A 465 9.52 3.03 -4.12
C GLY A 465 9.58 2.08 -2.92
N VAL A 466 8.84 0.97 -2.99
CA VAL A 466 8.68 0.02 -1.87
C VAL A 466 10.03 -0.54 -1.39
N GLY A 467 10.96 -0.79 -2.32
CA GLY A 467 12.32 -1.26 -2.04
C GLY A 467 13.38 -0.17 -1.97
N TYR A 468 13.01 1.10 -1.77
CA TYR A 468 13.98 2.21 -1.83
C TYR A 468 14.95 2.22 -0.65
N PHE A 469 14.46 1.95 0.55
CA PHE A 469 15.25 1.96 1.78
C PHE A 469 15.60 0.54 2.22
N ASP A 470 16.85 0.32 2.57
CA ASP A 470 17.35 -0.98 3.02
C ASP A 470 17.30 -1.13 4.54
N LEU A 471 17.40 0.00 5.25
CA LEU A 471 17.31 0.09 6.70
C LEU A 471 16.44 1.27 7.11
N ILE A 472 15.57 1.03 8.08
CA ILE A 472 14.73 2.06 8.68
C ILE A 472 15.00 2.06 10.18
N ILE A 473 15.42 3.20 10.68
CA ILE A 473 15.69 3.44 12.10
C ILE A 473 14.60 4.36 12.62
N ILE A 474 13.97 3.94 13.71
CA ILE A 474 12.91 4.69 14.37
C ILE A 474 13.41 5.08 15.75
N ASP A 475 13.60 6.38 15.97
CA ASP A 475 13.89 6.92 17.28
C ASP A 475 12.61 7.08 18.11
N GLU A 476 12.73 6.80 19.41
CA GLU A 476 11.62 6.77 20.38
C GLU A 476 10.40 5.98 19.90
N ALA A 477 10.65 4.75 19.43
CA ALA A 477 9.64 3.82 18.92
C ALA A 477 8.40 3.69 19.83
N HIS A 478 8.55 3.82 21.15
CA HIS A 478 7.44 3.71 22.10
C HIS A 478 6.35 4.78 21.90
N ARG A 479 6.69 5.99 21.46
CA ARG A 479 5.70 7.05 21.18
C ARG A 479 5.10 6.89 19.78
N SER A 480 5.93 6.55 18.82
CA SER A 480 5.55 6.54 17.42
C SER A 480 4.87 5.24 16.98
N VAL A 481 5.26 4.09 17.55
CA VAL A 481 4.73 2.76 17.21
C VAL A 481 3.39 2.47 17.90
N TYR A 482 3.09 3.12 19.04
CA TYR A 482 1.91 2.78 19.85
C TYR A 482 0.68 3.67 19.65
N GLN A 483 0.80 4.91 19.13
CA GLN A 483 -0.37 5.80 19.08
C GLN A 483 -0.89 6.15 17.68
N LYS A 484 -0.09 6.11 16.60
CA LYS A 484 -0.56 6.46 15.24
C LYS A 484 0.32 5.97 14.07
N ASN A 485 1.65 5.88 14.25
CA ASN A 485 2.57 5.78 13.10
C ASN A 485 2.96 4.35 12.70
N ARG A 486 2.69 3.32 13.52
CA ARG A 486 2.96 1.91 13.14
C ARG A 486 2.11 1.45 11.98
N LYS A 487 0.81 1.79 12.00
CA LYS A 487 -0.07 1.56 10.85
C LYS A 487 0.44 2.45 9.69
N ALA A 488 0.74 3.74 9.89
CA ALA A 488 1.18 4.69 8.84
C ALA A 488 2.46 4.27 8.08
N LEU A 489 3.44 3.71 8.76
CA LEU A 489 4.68 3.27 8.15
C LEU A 489 4.57 1.92 7.41
N LYS A 490 3.70 1.01 7.87
CA LYS A 490 3.25 -0.15 7.07
C LYS A 490 2.40 0.31 5.87
N ARG A 491 1.57 1.34 6.07
CA ARG A 491 0.73 2.01 5.06
C ARG A 491 1.58 2.77 4.02
N GLY A 492 2.85 3.06 4.33
CA GLY A 492 3.68 4.00 3.58
C GLY A 492 4.63 3.44 2.54
N ARG A 493 4.46 2.18 2.10
CA ARG A 493 5.36 1.46 1.17
C ARG A 493 6.81 1.29 1.65
N VAL A 494 7.27 1.98 2.69
CA VAL A 494 8.67 2.03 3.10
C VAL A 494 9.07 0.89 4.05
N LEU A 495 8.19 0.39 4.94
CA LEU A 495 8.59 -0.57 6.00
C LEU A 495 8.77 -2.04 5.61
N HIS A 496 8.51 -2.42 4.36
CA HIS A 496 8.55 -3.84 3.98
C HIS A 496 9.61 -4.14 2.94
#